data_AF-A0A6L5X961-F1
#
_entry.id   AF-A0A6L5X961-F1
#
_cell.length_a   1.000
_cell.length_b   1.000
_cell.length_c   1.000
_cell.angle_alpha   90.00
_cell.angle_beta   90.00
_cell.angle_gamma   90.00
#
_symmetry.space_group_name_H-M   'P 1'
#
loop_
_entity.id
_entity.type
_entity.pdbx_description
1 polymer ?
#
loop_
_entity_poly.entity_id
_entity_poly.type
_entity_poly.pdbx_seq_one_letter_code
_entity_poly.pdbx_strand_id
1 'polypeptide(L)'
;RQMNPCKSQSEYLQQIIDPARRVCKRYGYLPSVLIAQSCLENGYGMAADCYPLIAVNNMVGQKSELLNKSWVDIGLSVWPGKSITKNTPEQYGNRIVRINDQFRQFNSIEQSFADFLLFLTYASNAGAGGEPKYGGEVLALKDPETLIRAVASRGYATGKTYPTSVMRIVREHNLTQYDDLTTVAPTDQVPAALKKEEKVTELDIHKNPLGLRTHNTSQRIGKIEYICIHYVGALGDAKDNIDYYNQKIVDDASADFYCGHNGDIWQYNVNPLARYSWAVGGDRQTQYGGAYYRKCKNANSVSIEMCVKSRTGKAPSRPNDPAWYITDATLQACIKLTKYLMHLYNIPADHVIRHYDVNGKLCPGVVGWNAPSGSEAEWLSFKAAIRDEKQTAKPASPAKVYRVRVGIFRTQKYMERLQAAIKKKTGLATFTEKESDGMHIYCGSFSEKANAEQRIQILKDSGFDAVIVER
;
A
#
# COMPACT_ATOMS: atom_id res chain seq x y z
N ARG A 1 -2.74 -9.01 -19.52
CA ARG A 1 -2.77 -9.74 -20.81
C ARG A 1 -2.71 -8.67 -21.89
N GLN A 2 -1.92 -8.85 -22.95
CA GLN A 2 -1.83 -7.87 -24.04
C GLN A 2 -3.09 -7.96 -24.93
N MET A 3 -3.58 -6.82 -25.44
CA MET A 3 -4.78 -6.76 -26.29
C MET A 3 -4.41 -7.08 -27.74
N ASN A 4 -5.19 -7.94 -28.39
CA ASN A 4 -5.06 -8.25 -29.81
C ASN A 4 -5.86 -7.23 -30.65
N PRO A 5 -5.53 -7.07 -31.95
CA PRO A 5 -6.36 -6.32 -32.88
C PRO A 5 -7.84 -6.72 -32.79
N CYS A 6 -8.71 -5.72 -32.69
CA CYS A 6 -10.15 -5.92 -32.57
C CYS A 6 -10.79 -6.01 -33.96
N LYS A 7 -11.80 -6.87 -34.11
CA LYS A 7 -12.56 -7.07 -35.34
C LYS A 7 -13.76 -6.12 -35.44
N SER A 8 -14.13 -5.46 -34.34
CA SER A 8 -15.25 -4.52 -34.27
C SER A 8 -15.10 -3.51 -33.14
N GLN A 9 -15.82 -2.39 -33.25
CA GLN A 9 -15.89 -1.38 -32.19
C GLN A 9 -16.47 -1.96 -30.89
N SER A 10 -17.47 -2.83 -30.99
CA SER A 10 -18.07 -3.50 -29.83
C SER A 10 -17.09 -4.40 -29.08
N GLU A 11 -16.22 -5.12 -29.79
CA GLU A 11 -15.17 -5.94 -29.17
C GLU A 11 -14.15 -5.11 -28.39
N TYR A 12 -13.79 -3.93 -28.91
CA TYR A 12 -12.90 -3.01 -28.21
C TYR A 12 -13.57 -2.44 -26.95
N LEU A 13 -14.81 -1.96 -27.09
CA LEU A 13 -15.60 -1.42 -25.99
C LEU A 13 -15.77 -2.44 -24.85
N GLN A 14 -16.10 -3.69 -25.17
CA GLN A 14 -16.22 -4.77 -24.17
C GLN A 14 -14.95 -4.98 -23.35
N GLN A 15 -13.77 -4.75 -23.93
CA GLN A 15 -12.50 -4.92 -23.23
C GLN A 15 -12.13 -3.74 -22.33
N ILE A 16 -12.63 -2.53 -22.62
CA ILE A 16 -12.19 -1.31 -21.93
C ILE A 16 -13.23 -0.68 -21.01
N ILE A 17 -14.53 -0.95 -21.21
CA ILE A 17 -15.62 -0.36 -20.41
C ILE A 17 -15.39 -0.63 -18.93
N ASP A 18 -15.23 -1.91 -18.55
CA ASP A 18 -15.06 -2.25 -17.15
C ASP A 18 -13.75 -1.68 -16.56
N PRO A 19 -12.55 -1.87 -17.17
CA PRO A 19 -11.33 -1.20 -16.74
C PRO A 19 -11.46 0.32 -16.57
N ALA A 20 -12.13 1.01 -17.48
CA ALA A 20 -12.35 2.45 -17.39
C ALA A 20 -13.24 2.80 -16.19
N ARG A 21 -14.38 2.10 -16.02
CA ARG A 21 -15.30 2.32 -14.89
C ARG A 21 -14.60 2.11 -13.54
N ARG A 22 -13.79 1.05 -13.41
CA ARG A 22 -12.97 0.76 -12.22
C ARG A 22 -12.04 1.91 -11.87
N VAL A 23 -11.28 2.38 -12.86
CA VAL A 23 -10.24 3.39 -12.67
C VAL A 23 -10.86 4.77 -12.41
N CYS A 24 -11.90 5.15 -13.15
CA CYS A 24 -12.64 6.40 -12.92
C CYS A 24 -13.25 6.46 -11.52
N LYS A 25 -13.74 5.32 -10.98
CA LYS A 25 -14.21 5.25 -9.59
C LYS A 25 -13.10 5.55 -8.59
N ARG A 26 -11.90 5.03 -8.83
CA ARG A 26 -10.76 5.17 -7.91
C ARG A 26 -10.11 6.55 -7.92
N TYR A 27 -9.98 7.17 -9.10
CA TYR A 27 -9.21 8.41 -9.27
C TYR A 27 -10.07 9.64 -9.55
N GLY A 28 -11.37 9.45 -9.81
CA GLY A 28 -12.29 10.51 -10.22
C GLY A 28 -12.11 10.87 -11.69
N TYR A 29 -13.12 10.59 -12.50
CA TYR A 29 -13.29 11.02 -13.89
C TYR A 29 -14.65 10.51 -14.39
N LEU A 30 -15.06 10.84 -15.61
CA LEU A 30 -16.23 10.22 -16.25
C LEU A 30 -15.80 9.04 -17.14
N PRO A 31 -16.26 7.80 -16.86
CA PRO A 31 -16.08 6.65 -17.73
C PRO A 31 -16.41 6.92 -19.19
N SER A 32 -17.51 7.63 -19.46
CA SER A 32 -17.95 7.98 -20.82
C SER A 32 -16.87 8.72 -21.60
N VAL A 33 -16.22 9.70 -20.96
CA VAL A 33 -15.15 10.50 -21.55
C VAL A 33 -13.89 9.66 -21.72
N LEU A 34 -13.46 8.91 -20.70
CA LEU A 34 -12.25 8.08 -20.78
C LEU A 34 -12.35 7.01 -21.88
N ILE A 35 -13.49 6.33 -21.97
CA ILE A 35 -13.76 5.31 -22.98
C ILE A 35 -13.73 5.95 -24.38
N ALA A 36 -14.37 7.10 -24.55
CA ALA A 36 -14.40 7.80 -25.83
C ALA A 36 -13.02 8.30 -26.26
N GLN A 37 -12.21 8.83 -25.34
CA GLN A 37 -10.81 9.17 -25.62
C GLN A 37 -10.01 7.94 -26.06
N SER A 38 -10.16 6.82 -25.35
CA SER A 38 -9.48 5.58 -25.72
C SER A 38 -9.88 5.08 -27.11
N CYS A 39 -11.16 5.16 -27.47
CA CYS A 39 -11.65 4.80 -28.79
C CYS A 39 -11.07 5.70 -29.88
N LEU A 40 -10.97 7.01 -29.62
CA LEU A 40 -10.42 7.99 -30.54
C LEU A 40 -8.92 7.78 -30.77
N GLU A 41 -8.14 7.67 -29.69
CA GLU A 41 -6.66 7.56 -29.73
C GLU A 41 -6.20 6.24 -30.36
N ASN A 42 -6.96 5.15 -30.16
CA ASN A 42 -6.60 3.84 -30.67
C ASN A 42 -7.50 3.36 -31.82
N GLY A 43 -8.33 4.20 -32.42
CA GLY A 43 -9.19 3.80 -33.54
C GLY A 43 -9.96 2.50 -33.29
N TYR A 44 -10.51 2.35 -32.08
CA TYR A 44 -11.19 1.13 -31.61
C TYR A 44 -10.36 -0.17 -31.68
N GLY A 45 -9.03 -0.08 -31.65
CA GLY A 45 -8.16 -1.25 -31.83
C GLY A 45 -8.25 -1.90 -33.20
N MET A 46 -8.85 -1.22 -34.19
CA MET A 46 -9.13 -1.76 -35.52
C MET A 46 -8.14 -1.25 -36.58
N ALA A 47 -7.51 -0.11 -36.36
CA ALA A 47 -6.60 0.52 -37.32
C ALA A 47 -5.16 0.01 -37.18
N ALA A 48 -4.48 -0.33 -38.28
CA ALA A 48 -3.16 -0.95 -38.22
C ALA A 48 -2.10 -0.08 -37.51
N ASP A 49 -2.27 1.24 -37.54
CA ASP A 49 -1.41 2.20 -36.86
C ASP A 49 -1.62 2.23 -35.33
N CYS A 50 -2.72 1.69 -34.78
CA CYS A 50 -2.93 1.60 -33.33
C CYS A 50 -2.46 0.26 -32.73
N TYR A 51 -2.26 -0.78 -33.54
CA TYR A 51 -1.90 -2.13 -33.07
C TYR A 51 -0.69 -2.16 -32.14
N PRO A 52 0.40 -1.40 -32.39
CA PRO A 52 1.53 -1.36 -31.46
C PRO A 52 1.14 -0.87 -30.06
N LEU A 53 0.23 0.10 -29.94
CA LEU A 53 -0.18 0.68 -28.66
C LEU A 53 -1.08 -0.27 -27.86
N ILE A 54 -2.10 -0.85 -28.50
CA ILE A 54 -3.01 -1.80 -27.83
C ILE A 54 -2.27 -3.09 -27.42
N ALA A 55 -1.29 -3.54 -28.22
CA ALA A 55 -0.45 -4.70 -27.89
C ALA A 55 0.38 -4.48 -26.61
N VAL A 56 0.62 -3.24 -26.21
CA VAL A 56 1.30 -2.89 -24.96
C VAL A 56 0.40 -2.25 -23.92
N ASN A 57 -0.92 -2.43 -24.07
CA ASN A 57 -1.97 -1.88 -23.21
C ASN A 57 -1.88 -0.35 -23.04
N ASN A 58 -1.39 0.39 -24.03
CA ASN A 58 -1.41 1.85 -24.00
C ASN A 58 -2.73 2.33 -24.60
N MET A 59 -3.67 2.67 -23.72
CA MET A 59 -5.08 2.80 -24.10
C MET A 59 -5.49 4.22 -24.47
N VAL A 60 -4.60 5.19 -24.29
CA VAL A 60 -4.86 6.63 -24.50
C VAL A 60 -3.67 7.34 -25.16
N GLY A 61 -2.82 6.59 -25.86
CA GLY A 61 -1.73 7.18 -26.66
C GLY A 61 -0.63 7.87 -25.84
N GLN A 62 -0.38 7.47 -24.59
CA GLN A 62 0.59 8.15 -23.74
C GLN A 62 2.03 7.95 -24.24
N LYS A 63 2.67 9.05 -24.64
CA LYS A 63 4.12 9.12 -24.86
C LYS A 63 4.89 8.87 -23.57
N SER A 64 6.14 8.45 -23.70
CA SER A 64 7.04 8.21 -22.56
C SER A 64 7.33 9.53 -21.85
N GLU A 65 7.57 10.57 -22.64
CA GLU A 65 7.66 11.95 -22.17
C GLU A 65 6.31 12.65 -22.36
N LEU A 66 5.64 12.95 -21.23
CA LEU A 66 4.39 13.72 -21.21
C LEU A 66 4.66 15.05 -20.51
N LEU A 67 4.41 16.17 -21.19
CA LEU A 67 4.62 17.54 -20.67
C LEU A 67 6.08 17.89 -20.33
N ASN A 68 6.66 17.25 -19.33
CA ASN A 68 8.08 17.27 -18.94
C ASN A 68 8.41 15.98 -18.14
N LYS A 69 9.69 15.59 -18.06
CA LYS A 69 10.10 14.38 -17.30
C LYS A 69 9.77 14.44 -15.80
N SER A 70 9.57 15.64 -15.25
CA SER A 70 9.37 15.85 -13.82
C SER A 70 8.11 15.19 -13.26
N TRP A 71 7.07 14.94 -14.07
CA TRP A 71 5.89 14.21 -13.60
C TRP A 71 6.16 12.72 -13.35
N VAL A 72 7.13 12.12 -14.04
CA VAL A 72 7.55 10.74 -13.73
C VAL A 72 8.42 10.77 -12.47
N ASP A 73 9.24 11.81 -12.32
CA ASP A 73 10.15 11.98 -11.18
C ASP A 73 9.42 12.22 -9.84
N ILE A 74 8.17 12.72 -9.85
CA ILE A 74 7.34 12.81 -8.62
C ILE A 74 6.87 11.44 -8.13
N GLY A 75 7.22 10.32 -8.76
CA GLY A 75 6.93 8.97 -8.24
C GLY A 75 5.44 8.59 -8.19
N LEU A 76 4.58 9.36 -8.86
CA LEU A 76 3.14 9.10 -8.96
C LEU A 76 2.76 8.26 -10.18
N SER A 77 3.60 8.27 -11.22
CA SER A 77 3.36 7.48 -12.42
C SER A 77 3.35 5.99 -12.05
N VAL A 78 2.30 5.29 -12.47
CA VAL A 78 2.23 3.82 -12.34
C VAL A 78 2.81 3.12 -13.57
N TRP A 79 3.40 3.88 -14.50
CA TRP A 79 4.11 3.37 -15.65
C TRP A 79 5.36 2.56 -15.24
N PRO A 80 5.53 1.31 -15.72
CA PRO A 80 6.69 0.47 -15.38
C PRO A 80 8.06 0.93 -15.93
N GLY A 81 8.13 2.06 -16.63
CA GLY A 81 9.35 2.54 -17.29
C GLY A 81 9.70 1.83 -18.61
N LYS A 82 8.80 0.99 -19.14
CA LYS A 82 8.98 0.29 -20.43
C LYS A 82 8.35 1.08 -21.57
N SER A 83 9.02 1.17 -22.72
CA SER A 83 8.50 1.88 -23.91
C SER A 83 8.61 1.05 -25.17
N ILE A 84 7.78 1.41 -26.16
CA ILE A 84 7.92 0.99 -27.55
C ILE A 84 8.14 2.22 -28.44
N THR A 85 8.85 2.02 -29.54
CA THR A 85 8.98 3.05 -30.58
C THR A 85 7.88 2.87 -31.61
N LYS A 86 7.18 3.96 -31.94
CA LYS A 86 6.12 3.97 -32.95
C LYS A 86 6.26 5.19 -33.86
N ASN A 87 6.05 4.99 -35.16
CA ASN A 87 5.89 6.10 -36.10
C ASN A 87 4.51 6.76 -35.89
N THR A 88 4.49 8.07 -35.64
CA THR A 88 3.27 8.83 -35.32
C THR A 88 3.19 10.13 -36.13
N PRO A 89 2.00 10.53 -36.61
CA PRO A 89 1.81 11.85 -37.21
C PRO A 89 1.80 12.93 -36.12
N GLU A 90 2.62 13.96 -36.29
CA GLU A 90 2.64 15.16 -35.44
C GLU A 90 2.26 16.38 -36.25
N GLN A 91 1.45 17.24 -35.66
CA GLN A 91 1.02 18.49 -36.28
C GLN A 91 1.86 19.66 -35.77
N TYR A 92 2.64 20.27 -36.66
CA TYR A 92 3.36 21.53 -36.41
C TYR A 92 2.74 22.63 -37.25
N GLY A 93 1.89 23.46 -36.64
CA GLY A 93 1.10 24.46 -37.36
C GLY A 93 0.16 23.80 -38.39
N ASN A 94 0.36 24.10 -39.67
CA ASN A 94 -0.45 23.56 -40.77
C ASN A 94 0.18 22.33 -41.45
N ARG A 95 1.31 21.80 -40.94
CA ARG A 95 2.00 20.65 -41.51
C ARG A 95 1.83 19.43 -40.61
N ILE A 96 1.53 18.28 -41.23
CA ILE A 96 1.58 16.96 -40.58
C ILE A 96 2.90 16.30 -41.01
N VAL A 97 3.74 15.94 -40.05
CA VAL A 97 5.00 15.20 -40.29
C VAL A 97 4.97 13.89 -39.50
N ARG A 98 5.60 12.84 -40.02
CA ARG A 98 5.71 11.56 -39.31
C ARG A 98 7.06 11.48 -38.61
N ILE A 99 7.03 11.26 -37.30
CA ILE A 99 8.23 11.06 -36.48
C ILE A 99 8.18 9.72 -35.77
N ASN A 100 9.34 9.18 -35.38
CA ASN A 100 9.40 8.05 -34.46
C ASN A 100 9.42 8.60 -33.03
N ASP A 101 8.46 8.18 -32.21
CA ASP A 101 8.35 8.61 -30.82
C ASP A 101 8.25 7.38 -29.89
N GLN A 102 8.53 7.59 -28.60
CA GLN A 102 8.50 6.54 -27.58
C GLN A 102 7.16 6.58 -26.85
N PHE A 103 6.41 5.48 -26.88
CA PHE A 103 5.15 5.34 -26.18
C PHE A 103 5.27 4.38 -25.01
N ARG A 104 4.55 4.67 -23.93
CA ARG A 104 4.54 3.86 -22.71
C ARG A 104 3.99 2.47 -23.00
N GLN A 105 4.57 1.47 -22.36
CA GLN A 105 4.04 0.11 -22.23
C GLN A 105 3.53 -0.13 -20.81
N PHE A 106 2.37 -0.77 -20.71
CA PHE A 106 1.72 -1.10 -19.44
C PHE A 106 1.45 -2.60 -19.31
N ASN A 107 1.40 -3.09 -18.07
CA ASN A 107 1.10 -4.47 -17.73
C ASN A 107 -0.39 -4.79 -17.88
N SER A 108 -1.27 -3.79 -17.79
CA SER A 108 -2.72 -3.89 -17.96
C SER A 108 -3.36 -2.60 -18.48
N ILE A 109 -4.59 -2.72 -18.98
CA ILE A 109 -5.46 -1.60 -19.40
C ILE A 109 -5.70 -0.64 -18.22
N GLU A 110 -5.98 -1.18 -17.03
CA GLU A 110 -6.19 -0.40 -15.82
C GLU A 110 -4.95 0.42 -15.44
N GLN A 111 -3.74 -0.14 -15.62
CA GLN A 111 -2.51 0.59 -15.33
C GLN A 111 -2.32 1.78 -16.29
N SER A 112 -2.68 1.63 -17.57
CA SER A 112 -2.66 2.74 -18.52
C SER A 112 -3.67 3.82 -18.17
N PHE A 113 -4.92 3.44 -17.90
CA PHE A 113 -5.93 4.42 -17.49
C PHE A 113 -5.58 5.10 -16.17
N ALA A 114 -5.04 4.38 -15.20
CA ALA A 114 -4.63 4.95 -13.92
C ALA A 114 -3.48 5.94 -14.09
N ASP A 115 -2.45 5.59 -14.89
CA ASP A 115 -1.34 6.48 -15.19
C ASP A 115 -1.80 7.75 -15.91
N PHE A 116 -2.78 7.62 -16.80
CA PHE A 116 -3.38 8.74 -17.50
C PHE A 116 -4.14 9.68 -16.55
N LEU A 117 -4.99 9.16 -15.67
CA LEU A 117 -5.72 9.99 -14.71
C LEU A 117 -4.76 10.65 -13.70
N LEU A 118 -3.74 9.93 -13.24
CA LEU A 118 -2.70 10.49 -12.37
C LEU A 118 -1.92 11.61 -13.06
N PHE A 119 -1.62 11.46 -14.35
CA PHE A 119 -1.05 12.53 -15.17
C PHE A 119 -1.96 13.76 -15.19
N LEU A 120 -3.27 13.60 -15.45
CA LEU A 120 -4.18 14.75 -15.45
C LEU A 120 -4.26 15.40 -14.06
N THR A 121 -4.35 14.61 -12.98
CA THR A 121 -4.48 15.12 -11.62
C THR A 121 -3.24 15.90 -11.17
N TYR A 122 -2.03 15.46 -11.54
CA TYR A 122 -0.81 15.90 -10.87
C TYR A 122 0.26 16.50 -11.77
N ALA A 123 0.22 16.32 -13.09
CA ALA A 123 1.26 16.87 -13.96
C ALA A 123 1.21 18.40 -13.95
N SER A 124 2.38 19.04 -13.77
CA SER A 124 2.51 20.50 -13.72
C SER A 124 3.53 21.00 -14.74
N ASN A 125 3.26 22.16 -15.36
CA ASN A 125 4.22 22.85 -16.21
C ASN A 125 5.44 23.35 -15.42
N ALA A 126 5.28 23.58 -14.11
CA ALA A 126 6.34 24.06 -13.23
C ALA A 126 7.18 22.92 -12.60
N GLY A 127 6.92 21.67 -12.98
CA GLY A 127 7.63 20.49 -12.47
C GLY A 127 7.11 20.00 -11.12
N ALA A 128 7.94 19.22 -10.41
CA ALA A 128 7.57 18.55 -9.17
C ALA A 128 7.12 19.54 -8.08
N GLY A 129 5.87 19.42 -7.63
CA GLY A 129 5.29 20.28 -6.58
C GLY A 129 4.66 21.60 -7.08
N GLY A 130 4.65 21.85 -8.40
CA GLY A 130 3.92 22.97 -9.00
C GLY A 130 2.41 22.72 -9.09
N GLU A 131 1.65 23.79 -9.33
CA GLU A 131 0.19 23.68 -9.53
C GLU A 131 -0.13 22.74 -10.72
N PRO A 132 -1.06 21.79 -10.56
CA PRO A 132 -1.40 20.88 -11.64
C PRO A 132 -1.95 21.60 -12.87
N LYS A 133 -1.48 21.20 -14.05
CA LYS A 133 -1.95 21.69 -15.35
C LYS A 133 -3.45 21.46 -15.51
N TYR A 134 -3.96 20.27 -15.18
CA TYR A 134 -5.39 19.92 -15.29
C TYR A 134 -6.12 19.88 -13.95
N GLY A 135 -5.51 19.34 -12.89
CA GLY A 135 -6.02 19.48 -11.52
C GLY A 135 -7.27 18.65 -11.19
N GLY A 136 -7.45 18.37 -9.90
CA GLY A 136 -8.54 17.53 -9.41
C GLY A 136 -9.93 18.14 -9.63
N GLU A 137 -10.02 19.47 -9.71
CA GLU A 137 -11.26 20.20 -9.97
C GLU A 137 -11.81 19.93 -11.37
N VAL A 138 -10.94 19.77 -12.39
CA VAL A 138 -11.37 19.38 -13.73
C VAL A 138 -11.87 17.94 -13.71
N LEU A 139 -11.16 17.04 -13.03
CA LEU A 139 -11.51 15.63 -12.96
C LEU A 139 -12.81 15.36 -12.18
N ALA A 140 -13.22 16.29 -11.32
CA ALA A 140 -14.46 16.21 -10.54
C ALA A 140 -15.72 16.61 -11.33
N LEU A 141 -15.58 17.21 -12.52
CA LEU A 141 -16.71 17.64 -13.35
C LEU A 141 -17.60 16.45 -13.74
N LYS A 142 -18.92 16.64 -13.60
CA LYS A 142 -19.93 15.59 -13.77
C LYS A 142 -20.67 15.62 -15.10
N ASP A 143 -20.44 16.64 -15.91
CA ASP A 143 -20.95 16.75 -17.27
C ASP A 143 -19.84 16.37 -18.29
N PRO A 144 -20.04 15.36 -19.15
CA PRO A 144 -19.05 14.89 -20.11
C PRO A 144 -18.53 16.00 -21.05
N GLU A 145 -19.43 16.87 -21.53
CA GLU A 145 -19.07 17.93 -22.47
C GLU A 145 -18.22 19.01 -21.80
N THR A 146 -18.60 19.44 -20.60
CA THR A 146 -17.84 20.38 -19.77
C THR A 146 -16.48 19.80 -19.42
N LEU A 147 -16.42 18.53 -19.01
CA LEU A 147 -15.17 17.84 -18.67
C LEU A 147 -14.18 17.84 -19.84
N ILE A 148 -14.58 17.35 -21.00
CA ILE A 148 -13.65 17.22 -22.13
C ILE A 148 -13.24 18.59 -22.69
N ARG A 149 -14.13 19.59 -22.66
CA ARG A 149 -13.80 20.97 -23.03
C ARG A 149 -12.78 21.59 -22.08
N ALA A 150 -12.89 21.35 -20.78
CA ALA A 150 -11.93 21.80 -19.78
C ALA A 150 -10.55 21.12 -19.94
N VAL A 151 -10.54 19.81 -20.22
CA VAL A 151 -9.29 19.08 -20.53
C VAL A 151 -8.62 19.63 -21.80
N ALA A 152 -9.41 19.87 -22.86
CA ALA A 152 -8.89 20.40 -24.11
C ALA A 152 -8.42 21.86 -24.01
N SER A 153 -9.14 22.74 -23.29
CA SER A 153 -8.76 24.15 -23.12
C SER A 153 -7.43 24.31 -22.38
N ARG A 154 -7.07 23.32 -21.55
CA ARG A 154 -5.78 23.24 -20.87
C ARG A 154 -4.68 22.62 -21.74
N GLY A 155 -4.91 22.42 -23.05
CA GLY A 155 -3.89 21.98 -23.99
C GLY A 155 -3.55 20.49 -23.89
N TYR A 156 -4.57 19.65 -23.74
CA TYR A 156 -4.42 18.19 -23.90
C TYR A 156 -4.26 17.78 -25.37
N ALA A 157 -5.03 18.41 -26.27
CA ALA A 157 -4.97 18.17 -27.70
C ALA A 157 -4.84 19.49 -28.46
N THR A 158 -4.09 19.48 -29.56
CA THR A 158 -3.88 20.64 -30.46
C THR A 158 -5.08 20.86 -31.40
N GLY A 159 -5.86 19.81 -31.67
CA GLY A 159 -7.00 19.84 -32.58
C GLY A 159 -8.23 20.52 -31.98
N LYS A 160 -8.74 21.57 -32.64
CA LYS A 160 -9.96 22.31 -32.22
C LYS A 160 -11.22 21.43 -32.19
N THR A 161 -11.25 20.36 -32.98
CA THR A 161 -12.37 19.42 -33.09
C THR A 161 -12.31 18.27 -32.08
N TYR A 162 -11.28 18.21 -31.23
CA TYR A 162 -11.07 17.10 -30.31
C TYR A 162 -12.25 16.91 -29.32
N PRO A 163 -12.74 17.93 -28.58
CA PRO A 163 -13.93 17.78 -27.74
C PRO A 163 -15.16 17.27 -28.49
N THR A 164 -15.39 17.79 -29.70
CA THR A 164 -16.52 17.39 -30.55
C THR A 164 -16.41 15.93 -30.99
N SER A 165 -15.19 15.48 -31.30
CA SER A 165 -14.93 14.09 -31.72
C SER A 165 -15.14 13.11 -30.57
N VAL A 166 -14.69 13.45 -29.36
CA VAL A 166 -14.93 12.66 -28.15
C VAL A 166 -16.43 12.60 -27.86
N MET A 167 -17.13 13.75 -27.86
CA MET A 167 -18.58 13.79 -27.60
C MET A 167 -19.41 13.06 -28.66
N ARG A 168 -18.94 13.01 -29.91
CA ARG A 168 -19.56 12.18 -30.95
C ARG A 168 -19.54 10.71 -30.54
N ILE A 169 -18.37 10.18 -30.15
CA ILE A 169 -18.22 8.79 -29.69
C ILE A 169 -19.07 8.50 -28.44
N VAL A 170 -19.10 9.44 -27.48
CA VAL A 170 -19.96 9.33 -26.29
C VAL A 170 -21.42 9.13 -26.68
N ARG A 171 -21.93 9.89 -27.65
CA ARG A 171 -23.32 9.81 -28.12
C ARG A 171 -23.56 8.55 -28.97
N GLU A 172 -22.65 8.23 -29.90
CA GLU A 172 -22.74 7.07 -30.80
C GLU A 172 -22.89 5.74 -30.05
N HIS A 173 -22.19 5.59 -28.91
CA HIS A 173 -22.23 4.37 -28.10
C HIS A 173 -23.02 4.53 -26.79
N ASN A 174 -23.75 5.63 -26.61
CA ASN A 174 -24.51 5.93 -25.39
C ASN A 174 -23.67 5.73 -24.10
N LEU A 175 -22.43 6.24 -24.08
CA LEU A 175 -21.46 5.88 -23.03
C LEU A 175 -21.78 6.46 -21.66
N THR A 176 -22.64 7.48 -21.56
CA THR A 176 -23.05 8.09 -20.29
C THR A 176 -23.78 7.10 -19.37
N GLN A 177 -24.33 6.02 -19.91
CA GLN A 177 -24.89 4.91 -19.12
C GLN A 177 -23.86 4.27 -18.16
N TYR A 178 -22.56 4.48 -18.41
CA TYR A 178 -21.47 3.95 -17.59
C TYR A 178 -20.97 4.93 -16.52
N ASP A 179 -21.42 6.18 -16.53
CA ASP A 179 -20.97 7.22 -15.59
C ASP A 179 -21.56 7.06 -14.19
N ASP A 180 -22.63 6.27 -14.07
CA ASP A 180 -23.09 5.79 -12.77
C ASP A 180 -22.14 4.68 -12.26
N LEU A 181 -21.37 5.07 -11.24
CA LEU A 181 -20.37 4.23 -10.58
C LEU A 181 -20.87 3.65 -9.24
N THR A 182 -22.13 3.88 -8.88
CA THR A 182 -22.74 3.39 -7.62
C THR A 182 -22.76 1.86 -7.54
N THR A 183 -22.94 1.20 -8.69
CA THR A 183 -23.01 -0.25 -8.85
C THR A 183 -21.69 -0.89 -9.29
N VAL A 184 -20.70 -0.08 -9.66
CA VAL A 184 -19.38 -0.57 -10.06
C VAL A 184 -18.66 -1.08 -8.81
N ALA A 185 -18.49 -2.40 -8.71
CA ALA A 185 -17.68 -2.99 -7.65
C ALA A 185 -16.29 -2.32 -7.65
N PRO A 186 -15.73 -1.95 -6.49
CA PRO A 186 -14.30 -1.69 -6.40
C PRO A 186 -13.61 -2.97 -6.86
N THR A 187 -12.81 -2.89 -7.90
CA THR A 187 -12.25 -4.09 -8.50
C THR A 187 -10.85 -4.36 -8.03
N ASP A 188 -10.80 -5.40 -7.22
CA ASP A 188 -9.87 -6.51 -7.37
C ASP A 188 -10.16 -7.29 -8.68
N GLN A 189 -9.13 -7.57 -9.48
CA GLN A 189 -9.09 -8.77 -10.31
C GLN A 189 -7.73 -9.47 -10.19
N VAL A 190 -7.72 -10.50 -9.35
CA VAL A 190 -7.37 -11.90 -9.71
C VAL A 190 -8.67 -12.74 -9.52
N PRO A 191 -8.93 -13.83 -10.27
CA PRO A 191 -10.29 -14.26 -10.63
C PRO A 191 -11.14 -14.98 -9.56
N ALA A 192 -12.44 -14.68 -9.62
CA ALA A 192 -13.62 -15.55 -9.52
C ALA A 192 -13.50 -16.93 -8.84
N ALA A 193 -13.30 -16.94 -7.53
CA ALA A 193 -13.92 -17.91 -6.63
C ALA A 193 -14.21 -17.18 -5.31
N LEU A 194 -15.28 -17.56 -4.61
CA LEU A 194 -15.73 -17.00 -3.31
C LEU A 194 -16.80 -15.89 -3.41
N LYS A 195 -17.98 -16.28 -3.88
CA LYS A 195 -19.25 -15.70 -3.39
C LYS A 195 -19.35 -15.96 -1.88
N LYS A 196 -18.96 -14.98 -1.09
CA LYS A 196 -19.61 -14.51 0.15
C LYS A 196 -18.67 -13.54 0.87
N GLU A 197 -19.31 -12.51 1.41
CA GLU A 197 -18.90 -11.62 2.50
C GLU A 197 -18.20 -10.28 2.20
N GLU A 198 -18.85 -9.33 2.90
CA GLU A 198 -18.68 -7.92 3.29
C GLU A 198 -17.89 -6.92 2.42
N LYS A 199 -18.63 -5.88 2.02
CA LYS A 199 -18.15 -4.61 1.48
C LYS A 199 -17.08 -4.03 2.41
N VAL A 200 -15.82 -4.05 1.99
CA VAL A 200 -14.83 -3.05 2.42
C VAL A 200 -15.24 -1.73 1.76
N THR A 201 -16.11 -0.99 2.43
CA THR A 201 -16.54 0.36 2.05
C THR A 201 -15.33 1.30 1.97
N GLU A 202 -15.39 2.27 1.06
CA GLU A 202 -14.44 3.39 0.99
C GLU A 202 -14.09 3.88 2.40
N LEU A 203 -12.82 3.75 2.78
CA LEU A 203 -12.35 4.17 4.09
C LEU A 203 -12.35 5.69 4.11
N ASP A 204 -13.06 6.30 5.05
CA ASP A 204 -13.03 7.76 5.24
C ASP A 204 -11.65 8.16 5.80
N ILE A 205 -10.87 8.85 4.98
CA ILE A 205 -9.51 9.29 5.31
C ILE A 205 -9.47 10.81 5.15
N HIS A 206 -9.37 11.52 6.27
CA HIS A 206 -9.21 12.96 6.29
C HIS A 206 -7.79 13.32 5.85
N LYS A 207 -7.66 14.07 4.75
CA LYS A 207 -6.35 14.52 4.26
C LYS A 207 -5.86 15.73 5.04
N ASN A 208 -4.55 15.88 5.14
CA ASN A 208 -3.92 17.09 5.68
C ASN A 208 -4.48 18.33 4.96
N PRO A 209 -5.14 19.26 5.68
CA PRO A 209 -5.76 20.42 5.08
C PRO A 209 -4.74 21.38 4.45
N LEU A 210 -3.47 21.30 4.85
CA LEU A 210 -2.38 22.09 4.27
C LEU A 210 -1.72 21.42 3.05
N GLY A 211 -2.24 20.28 2.60
CA GLY A 211 -1.77 19.58 1.41
C GLY A 211 -0.36 18.99 1.57
N LEU A 212 0.44 19.05 0.49
CA LEU A 212 1.77 18.44 0.43
C LEU A 212 2.76 19.15 1.37
N ARG A 213 3.40 18.40 2.25
CA ARG A 213 4.46 18.89 3.13
C ARG A 213 5.82 18.39 2.68
N THR A 214 6.84 19.24 2.71
CA THR A 214 8.20 18.92 2.26
C THR A 214 9.29 19.11 3.31
N HIS A 215 8.97 19.75 4.45
CA HIS A 215 9.96 20.11 5.48
C HIS A 215 10.40 18.93 6.36
N ASN A 216 9.53 17.94 6.55
CA ASN A 216 9.78 16.74 7.36
C ASN A 216 9.41 15.45 6.59
N THR A 217 9.48 15.51 5.26
CA THR A 217 9.31 14.37 4.37
C THR A 217 10.36 14.47 3.27
N SER A 218 10.66 13.37 2.59
CA SER A 218 11.57 13.40 1.44
C SER A 218 10.95 12.77 0.20
N GLN A 219 11.50 13.09 -0.97
CA GLN A 219 11.09 12.46 -2.22
C GLN A 219 11.38 10.95 -2.19
N ARG A 220 10.41 10.16 -2.65
CA ARG A 220 10.53 8.72 -2.79
C ARG A 220 10.89 8.40 -4.25
N ILE A 221 12.02 7.73 -4.44
CA ILE A 221 12.51 7.29 -5.77
C ILE A 221 12.20 5.79 -6.00
N GLY A 222 11.75 5.07 -4.97
CA GLY A 222 11.46 3.63 -5.01
C GLY A 222 10.00 3.29 -4.69
N LYS A 223 9.67 2.00 -4.76
CA LYS A 223 8.36 1.49 -4.38
C LYS A 223 8.21 1.40 -2.85
N ILE A 224 6.96 1.41 -2.39
CA ILE A 224 6.61 1.02 -1.03
C ILE A 224 6.75 -0.51 -0.95
N GLU A 225 7.45 -0.99 0.07
CA GLU A 225 7.69 -2.42 0.32
C GLU A 225 7.19 -2.87 1.68
N TYR A 226 7.02 -1.94 2.62
CA TYR A 226 6.62 -2.22 4.00
C TYR A 226 5.54 -1.25 4.48
N ILE A 227 4.69 -1.73 5.39
CA ILE A 227 3.86 -0.88 6.23
C ILE A 227 4.40 -1.02 7.65
N CYS A 228 4.79 0.09 8.26
CA CYS A 228 5.30 0.12 9.61
C CYS A 228 4.22 0.64 10.56
N ILE A 229 3.95 -0.13 11.62
CA ILE A 229 2.97 0.18 12.65
C ILE A 229 3.69 0.81 13.84
N HIS A 230 3.14 1.91 14.32
CA HIS A 230 3.69 2.75 15.39
C HIS A 230 2.60 3.10 16.41
N TYR A 231 3.03 3.77 17.48
CA TYR A 231 2.13 4.44 18.41
C TYR A 231 2.61 5.86 18.65
N VAL A 232 1.66 6.76 18.84
CA VAL A 232 1.98 8.15 19.21
C VAL A 232 2.49 8.15 20.65
N GLY A 233 3.72 8.60 20.88
CA GLY A 233 4.30 8.71 22.23
C GLY A 233 3.72 9.84 23.09
N ALA A 234 2.48 10.27 22.82
CA ALA A 234 1.79 11.42 23.42
C ALA A 234 0.27 11.17 23.43
N LEU A 235 -0.48 12.05 24.10
CA LEU A 235 -1.94 11.91 24.29
C LEU A 235 -2.81 12.66 23.27
N GLY A 236 -2.20 13.33 22.28
CA GLY A 236 -2.94 14.03 21.22
C GLY A 236 -3.68 13.05 20.30
N ASP A 237 -4.82 13.48 19.76
CA ASP A 237 -5.59 12.70 18.79
C ASP A 237 -5.02 12.86 17.37
N ALA A 238 -5.58 12.15 16.38
CA ALA A 238 -5.00 12.09 15.03
C ALA A 238 -4.86 13.48 14.39
N LYS A 239 -5.89 14.33 14.48
CA LYS A 239 -5.83 15.71 13.99
C LYS A 239 -4.80 16.57 14.73
N ASP A 240 -4.65 16.41 16.04
CA ASP A 240 -3.64 17.14 16.82
C ASP A 240 -2.22 16.82 16.32
N ASN A 241 -1.96 15.55 15.97
CA ASN A 241 -0.69 15.14 15.39
C ASN A 241 -0.49 15.75 13.99
N ILE A 242 -1.52 15.80 13.14
CA ILE A 242 -1.45 16.51 11.84
C ILE A 242 -1.02 17.97 12.06
N ASP A 243 -1.66 18.65 13.01
CA ASP A 243 -1.39 20.06 13.29
C ASP A 243 0.00 20.27 13.89
N TYR A 244 0.45 19.36 14.76
CA TYR A 244 1.81 19.36 15.31
C TYR A 244 2.88 19.25 14.23
N TYR A 245 2.81 18.23 13.36
CA TYR A 245 3.81 18.02 12.30
C TYR A 245 3.71 19.04 11.16
N ASN A 246 2.60 19.79 11.06
CA ASN A 246 2.51 20.91 10.13
C ASN A 246 3.36 22.12 10.55
N GLN A 247 3.74 22.21 11.82
CA GLN A 247 4.63 23.26 12.30
C GLN A 247 6.01 23.09 11.68
N LYS A 248 6.51 24.12 10.99
CA LYS A 248 7.80 24.07 10.26
C LYS A 248 9.01 23.82 11.16
N ILE A 249 8.85 24.02 12.47
CA ILE A 249 9.88 23.74 13.48
C ILE A 249 10.03 22.25 13.80
N VAL A 250 9.07 21.41 13.39
CA VAL A 250 9.15 19.95 13.51
C VAL A 250 9.63 19.41 12.18
N ASP A 251 10.94 19.41 11.98
CA ASP A 251 11.60 19.06 10.71
C ASP A 251 12.35 17.72 10.75
N ASP A 252 12.39 17.03 11.90
CA ASP A 252 13.18 15.81 12.11
C ASP A 252 12.34 14.52 12.22
N ALA A 253 11.01 14.63 12.24
CA ALA A 253 10.10 13.51 12.37
C ALA A 253 8.75 13.76 11.66
N SER A 254 8.12 12.67 11.23
CA SER A 254 6.73 12.64 10.74
C SER A 254 6.27 11.20 10.56
N ALA A 255 4.96 11.00 10.32
CA ALA A 255 4.39 9.73 9.85
C ALA A 255 3.47 9.97 8.64
N ASP A 256 3.01 8.91 7.97
CA ASP A 256 2.15 9.05 6.80
C ASP A 256 0.67 9.15 7.20
N PHE A 257 0.26 8.33 8.19
CA PHE A 257 -1.12 8.24 8.67
C PHE A 257 -1.23 8.18 10.19
N TYR A 258 -2.34 8.66 10.73
CA TYR A 258 -2.70 8.63 12.15
C TYR A 258 -4.10 8.03 12.33
N CYS A 259 -4.25 7.11 13.28
CA CYS A 259 -5.54 6.53 13.66
C CYS A 259 -5.97 7.10 15.01
N GLY A 260 -7.07 7.83 15.02
CA GLY A 260 -7.54 8.61 16.18
C GLY A 260 -8.26 7.78 17.23
N HIS A 261 -8.51 8.38 18.39
CA HIS A 261 -9.11 7.73 19.56
C HIS A 261 -10.54 7.23 19.31
N ASN A 262 -11.23 7.84 18.35
CA ASN A 262 -12.61 7.51 17.94
C ASN A 262 -12.67 6.75 16.60
N GLY A 263 -11.51 6.36 16.06
CA GLY A 263 -11.41 5.59 14.83
C GLY A 263 -11.43 6.41 13.54
N ASP A 264 -11.36 7.74 13.65
CA ASP A 264 -11.06 8.61 12.51
C ASP A 264 -9.62 8.37 12.02
N ILE A 265 -9.42 8.55 10.72
CA ILE A 265 -8.12 8.32 10.09
C ILE A 265 -7.69 9.61 9.40
N TRP A 266 -6.47 10.04 9.71
CA TRP A 266 -5.86 11.21 9.10
C TRP A 266 -4.62 10.85 8.31
N GLN A 267 -4.51 11.43 7.12
CA GLN A 267 -3.35 11.29 6.24
C GLN A 267 -2.52 12.58 6.26
N TYR A 268 -1.34 12.54 6.88
CA TYR A 268 -0.40 13.66 6.91
C TYR A 268 0.33 13.79 5.57
N ASN A 269 0.98 12.71 5.15
CA ASN A 269 1.61 12.64 3.85
C ASN A 269 0.53 12.33 2.81
N VAL A 270 -0.01 13.38 2.19
CA VAL A 270 -1.06 13.27 1.17
C VAL A 270 -0.61 12.54 -0.10
N ASN A 271 0.68 12.23 -0.23
CA ASN A 271 1.22 11.49 -1.36
C ASN A 271 2.35 10.50 -0.98
N PRO A 272 2.02 9.35 -0.36
CA PRO A 272 3.02 8.37 0.09
C PRO A 272 3.78 7.67 -1.02
N LEU A 273 3.31 7.73 -2.27
CA LEU A 273 4.04 7.22 -3.43
C LEU A 273 5.16 8.18 -3.86
N ALA A 274 4.92 9.49 -3.80
CA ALA A 274 5.90 10.52 -4.15
C ALA A 274 6.88 10.86 -3.04
N ARG A 275 6.44 10.72 -1.79
CA ARG A 275 7.20 11.15 -0.62
C ARG A 275 7.12 10.12 0.49
N TYR A 276 8.12 10.13 1.35
CA TYR A 276 8.13 9.35 2.57
C TYR A 276 8.30 10.23 3.80
N SER A 277 7.61 9.83 4.87
CA SER A 277 7.75 10.42 6.19
C SER A 277 8.99 9.90 6.93
N TRP A 278 9.50 10.67 7.89
CA TRP A 278 10.71 10.34 8.66
C TRP A 278 10.33 9.64 9.97
N ALA A 279 9.88 8.38 9.86
CA ALA A 279 9.29 7.66 11.00
C ALA A 279 10.14 6.49 11.53
N VAL A 280 10.82 5.74 10.64
CA VAL A 280 11.45 4.44 10.94
C VAL A 280 12.97 4.46 10.92
N GLY A 281 13.59 5.61 10.68
CA GLY A 281 15.04 5.78 10.59
C GLY A 281 15.79 5.57 11.91
N GLY A 282 17.12 5.79 11.85
CA GLY A 282 18.02 5.76 13.01
C GLY A 282 18.73 4.42 13.24
N ASP A 283 19.67 4.45 14.19
CA ASP A 283 20.47 3.29 14.56
C ASP A 283 19.68 2.22 15.33
N ARG A 284 20.31 1.06 15.50
CA ARG A 284 19.73 -0.03 16.29
C ARG A 284 19.57 0.41 17.74
N GLN A 285 18.33 0.41 18.24
CA GLN A 285 18.00 0.98 19.55
C GLN A 285 18.01 -0.04 20.68
N THR A 286 17.84 -1.34 20.37
CA THR A 286 17.92 -2.40 21.36
C THR A 286 18.58 -3.66 20.79
N GLN A 287 18.99 -4.56 21.69
CA GLN A 287 19.49 -5.89 21.31
C GLN A 287 18.38 -6.80 20.74
N TYR A 288 17.12 -6.50 21.05
CA TYR A 288 15.95 -7.28 20.63
C TYR A 288 15.26 -6.67 19.40
N GLY A 289 14.42 -7.45 18.71
CA GLY A 289 13.77 -7.01 17.48
C GLY A 289 14.79 -6.78 16.33
N GLY A 290 14.47 -5.86 15.42
CA GLY A 290 15.39 -5.43 14.37
C GLY A 290 15.62 -6.42 13.22
N ALA A 291 14.73 -7.39 13.01
CA ALA A 291 14.79 -8.35 11.89
C ALA A 291 14.84 -7.68 10.50
N TYR A 292 14.35 -6.44 10.42
CA TYR A 292 14.30 -5.59 9.23
C TYR A 292 15.29 -4.42 9.29
N TYR A 293 16.30 -4.48 10.16
CA TYR A 293 17.31 -3.42 10.27
C TYR A 293 18.02 -3.23 8.93
N ARG A 294 18.00 -1.98 8.45
CA ARG A 294 18.49 -1.56 7.12
C ARG A 294 17.75 -2.19 5.92
N LYS A 295 16.72 -3.01 6.12
CA LYS A 295 15.83 -3.56 5.08
C LYS A 295 14.60 -2.68 4.89
N CYS A 296 13.90 -2.39 5.98
CA CYS A 296 12.89 -1.35 6.03
C CYS A 296 13.57 -0.02 6.36
N LYS A 297 13.29 1.00 5.54
CA LYS A 297 13.80 2.36 5.64
C LYS A 297 12.62 3.30 5.39
N ASN A 298 12.74 4.55 5.82
CA ASN A 298 11.74 5.59 5.49
C ASN A 298 11.38 5.56 3.99
N ALA A 299 12.40 5.46 3.12
CA ALA A 299 12.25 5.47 1.67
C ALA A 299 11.48 4.29 1.05
N ASN A 300 11.27 3.16 1.74
CA ASN A 300 10.48 2.03 1.24
C ASN A 300 9.34 1.61 2.20
N SER A 301 9.00 2.44 3.18
CA SER A 301 7.87 2.19 4.09
C SER A 301 6.79 3.27 4.02
N VAL A 302 5.59 2.89 4.44
CA VAL A 302 4.51 3.78 4.87
C VAL A 302 4.28 3.55 6.35
N SER A 303 4.10 4.62 7.13
CA SER A 303 4.05 4.57 8.59
C SER A 303 2.67 4.97 9.10
N ILE A 304 2.07 4.10 9.92
CA ILE A 304 0.77 4.31 10.56
C ILE A 304 0.99 4.47 12.07
N GLU A 305 0.58 5.60 12.61
CA GLU A 305 0.64 5.93 14.03
C GLU A 305 -0.72 5.68 14.69
N MET A 306 -0.76 4.80 15.69
CA MET A 306 -1.96 4.63 16.53
C MET A 306 -1.92 5.64 17.68
N CYS A 307 -2.94 6.50 17.78
CA CYS A 307 -3.09 7.38 18.93
C CYS A 307 -3.40 6.55 20.19
N VAL A 308 -2.75 6.88 21.30
CA VAL A 308 -2.90 6.14 22.56
C VAL A 308 -3.51 7.03 23.64
N LYS A 309 -4.06 6.39 24.66
CA LYS A 309 -4.49 7.03 25.91
C LYS A 309 -3.68 6.50 27.08
N SER A 310 -3.75 7.22 28.18
CA SER A 310 -3.16 6.82 29.45
C SER A 310 -4.23 6.63 30.52
N ARG A 311 -4.16 5.51 31.26
CA ARG A 311 -5.03 5.24 32.41
C ARG A 311 -4.88 6.26 33.54
N THR A 312 -3.77 6.99 33.58
CA THR A 312 -3.50 8.02 34.58
C THR A 312 -3.84 9.43 34.10
N GLY A 313 -4.30 9.59 32.86
CA GLY A 313 -4.52 10.89 32.23
C GLY A 313 -3.24 11.67 31.88
N LYS A 314 -2.06 11.14 32.21
CA LYS A 314 -0.75 11.72 31.87
C LYS A 314 0.05 10.75 31.02
N ALA A 315 0.77 11.22 30.02
CA ALA A 315 1.68 10.40 29.21
C ALA A 315 2.76 9.76 30.09
N PRO A 316 2.85 8.42 30.17
CA PRO A 316 3.96 7.75 30.84
C PRO A 316 5.32 8.11 30.23
N SER A 317 6.36 8.12 31.07
CA SER A 317 7.73 8.50 30.67
C SER A 317 8.50 7.41 29.92
N ARG A 318 7.95 6.19 29.84
CA ARG A 318 8.60 5.03 29.20
C ARG A 318 7.64 4.27 28.29
N PRO A 319 8.14 3.65 27.21
CA PRO A 319 7.36 2.68 26.45
C PRO A 319 7.05 1.45 27.32
N ASN A 320 5.99 0.73 26.97
CA ASN A 320 5.50 -0.47 27.66
C ASN A 320 5.09 -0.22 29.12
N ASP A 321 4.80 1.02 29.50
CA ASP A 321 4.13 1.29 30.76
C ASP A 321 2.69 0.75 30.73
N PRO A 322 2.21 0.01 31.75
CA PRO A 322 0.84 -0.52 31.81
C PRO A 322 -0.26 0.55 31.75
N ALA A 323 0.07 1.82 32.00
CA ALA A 323 -0.86 2.92 31.84
C ALA A 323 -1.16 3.25 30.37
N TRP A 324 -0.25 2.96 29.43
CA TRP A 324 -0.52 3.13 28.00
C TRP A 324 -1.57 2.12 27.53
N TYR A 325 -2.55 2.57 26.75
CA TYR A 325 -3.48 1.70 26.05
C TYR A 325 -3.94 2.30 24.71
N ILE A 326 -4.29 1.42 23.78
CA ILE A 326 -4.93 1.77 22.50
C ILE A 326 -6.43 1.53 22.68
N THR A 327 -7.27 2.45 22.20
CA THR A 327 -8.73 2.23 22.24
C THR A 327 -9.13 1.21 21.16
N ASP A 328 -10.23 0.49 21.37
CA ASP A 328 -10.73 -0.42 20.35
C ASP A 328 -10.99 0.29 19.02
N ALA A 329 -11.52 1.52 19.07
CA ALA A 329 -11.78 2.31 17.87
C ALA A 329 -10.48 2.65 17.11
N THR A 330 -9.41 3.04 17.81
CA THR A 330 -8.09 3.25 17.19
C THR A 330 -7.55 1.97 16.57
N LEU A 331 -7.63 0.85 17.30
CA LEU A 331 -7.12 -0.44 16.82
C LEU A 331 -7.88 -0.90 15.57
N GLN A 332 -9.21 -0.78 15.57
CA GLN A 332 -10.04 -1.14 14.41
C GLN A 332 -9.78 -0.21 13.21
N ALA A 333 -9.58 1.08 13.42
CA ALA A 333 -9.17 2.00 12.36
C ALA A 333 -7.81 1.61 11.78
N CYS A 334 -6.84 1.28 12.62
CA CYS A 334 -5.52 0.83 12.19
C CYS A 334 -5.59 -0.48 11.38
N ILE A 335 -6.39 -1.46 11.81
CA ILE A 335 -6.59 -2.71 11.06
C ILE A 335 -7.20 -2.42 9.67
N LYS A 336 -8.27 -1.62 9.63
CA LYS A 336 -8.94 -1.25 8.36
C LYS A 336 -8.00 -0.50 7.42
N LEU A 337 -7.27 0.48 7.95
CA LEU A 337 -6.28 1.24 7.18
C LEU A 337 -5.15 0.35 6.68
N THR A 338 -4.64 -0.54 7.53
CA THR A 338 -3.56 -1.45 7.16
C THR A 338 -3.99 -2.37 6.02
N LYS A 339 -5.17 -2.99 6.11
CA LYS A 339 -5.75 -3.79 5.01
C LYS A 339 -5.91 -2.97 3.73
N TYR A 340 -6.44 -1.75 3.86
CA TYR A 340 -6.60 -0.83 2.73
C TYR A 340 -5.25 -0.54 2.06
N LEU A 341 -4.21 -0.20 2.82
CA LEU A 341 -2.87 0.13 2.29
C LEU A 341 -2.14 -1.12 1.76
N MET A 342 -2.33 -2.28 2.38
CA MET A 342 -1.84 -3.57 1.88
C MET A 342 -2.37 -3.83 0.47
N HIS A 343 -3.68 -3.68 0.29
CA HIS A 343 -4.31 -3.82 -1.02
C HIS A 343 -3.85 -2.70 -1.98
N LEU A 344 -3.85 -1.44 -1.55
CA LEU A 344 -3.51 -0.27 -2.35
C LEU A 344 -2.10 -0.35 -2.96
N TYR A 345 -1.13 -0.84 -2.19
CA TYR A 345 0.28 -0.91 -2.55
C TYR A 345 0.79 -2.34 -2.82
N ASN A 346 -0.10 -3.33 -2.80
CA ASN A 346 0.23 -4.75 -2.97
C ASN A 346 1.32 -5.23 -1.98
N ILE A 347 1.13 -4.92 -0.70
CA ILE A 347 2.03 -5.32 0.39
C ILE A 347 1.47 -6.58 1.07
N PRO A 348 2.19 -7.71 1.08
CA PRO A 348 1.73 -8.90 1.76
C PRO A 348 1.70 -8.67 3.28
N ALA A 349 0.85 -9.41 3.99
CA ALA A 349 0.72 -9.28 5.43
C ALA A 349 2.09 -9.37 6.14
N ASP A 350 3.00 -10.24 5.68
CA ASP A 350 4.33 -10.43 6.28
C ASP A 350 5.26 -9.21 6.18
N HIS A 351 4.94 -8.25 5.30
CA HIS A 351 5.63 -6.97 5.18
C HIS A 351 4.94 -5.83 5.97
N VAL A 352 3.89 -6.17 6.74
CA VAL A 352 3.38 -5.32 7.82
C VAL A 352 4.14 -5.63 9.10
N ILE A 353 4.89 -4.65 9.57
CA ILE A 353 5.89 -4.79 10.64
C ILE A 353 5.75 -3.65 11.65
N ARG A 354 6.37 -3.78 12.83
CA ARG A 354 6.47 -2.70 13.83
C ARG A 354 7.79 -1.97 13.68
N HIS A 355 7.92 -0.74 14.19
CA HIS A 355 9.23 -0.08 14.29
C HIS A 355 10.22 -0.92 15.14
N TYR A 356 9.70 -1.66 16.11
CA TYR A 356 10.43 -2.70 16.84
C TYR A 356 11.09 -3.74 15.94
N ASP A 357 10.40 -4.20 14.89
CA ASP A 357 10.95 -5.16 13.93
C ASP A 357 11.98 -4.50 13.00
N VAL A 358 11.95 -3.17 12.82
CA VAL A 358 12.90 -2.41 11.99
C VAL A 358 14.24 -2.22 12.69
N ASN A 359 14.31 -1.51 13.82
CA ASN A 359 15.60 -1.21 14.47
C ASN A 359 15.61 -1.52 15.97
N GLY A 360 14.60 -2.24 16.48
CA GLY A 360 14.49 -2.61 17.88
C GLY A 360 13.89 -1.51 18.77
N LYS A 361 13.46 -0.37 18.23
CA LYS A 361 12.73 0.66 19.01
C LYS A 361 11.47 0.05 19.61
N LEU A 362 11.21 0.25 20.90
CA LEU A 362 10.00 -0.27 21.58
C LEU A 362 8.75 0.50 21.13
N CYS A 363 8.35 0.31 19.89
CA CYS A 363 7.26 0.99 19.20
C CYS A 363 6.57 0.00 18.25
N PRO A 364 5.26 -0.29 18.44
CA PRO A 364 4.36 0.26 19.46
C PRO A 364 4.80 -0.04 20.90
N GLY A 365 4.84 1.00 21.74
CA GLY A 365 5.31 0.98 23.12
C GLY A 365 4.18 0.73 24.11
N VAL A 366 3.33 -0.25 23.81
CA VAL A 366 2.15 -0.63 24.59
C VAL A 366 2.31 -2.09 25.02
N VAL A 367 1.87 -2.43 26.24
CA VAL A 367 1.94 -3.82 26.72
C VAL A 367 1.25 -4.77 25.75
N GLY A 368 1.90 -5.88 25.43
CA GLY A 368 1.39 -6.89 24.49
C GLY A 368 1.83 -6.69 23.03
N TRP A 369 2.51 -5.58 22.70
CA TRP A 369 2.93 -5.27 21.33
C TRP A 369 4.38 -5.61 21.02
N ASN A 370 5.20 -5.99 22.00
CA ASN A 370 6.60 -6.37 21.79
C ASN A 370 7.07 -7.28 22.93
N ALA A 371 7.95 -8.24 22.66
CA ALA A 371 8.37 -9.23 23.65
C ALA A 371 8.92 -8.61 24.96
N PRO A 372 9.71 -7.51 24.92
CA PRO A 372 10.18 -6.82 26.13
C PRO A 372 9.06 -6.25 27.02
N SER A 373 7.83 -6.09 26.51
CA SER A 373 6.66 -5.72 27.31
C SER A 373 6.10 -6.87 28.17
N GLY A 374 6.62 -8.09 27.99
CA GLY A 374 6.15 -9.32 28.63
C GLY A 374 5.22 -10.16 27.75
N SER A 375 4.77 -9.64 26.60
CA SER A 375 3.91 -10.36 25.65
C SER A 375 3.95 -9.73 24.24
N GLU A 376 3.70 -10.54 23.21
CA GLU A 376 3.43 -10.10 21.84
C GLU A 376 2.00 -10.43 21.38
N ALA A 377 1.11 -10.78 22.31
CA ALA A 377 -0.24 -11.26 22.00
C ALA A 377 -1.06 -10.24 21.19
N GLU A 378 -0.97 -8.95 21.50
CA GLU A 378 -1.71 -7.91 20.77
C GLU A 378 -1.17 -7.74 19.35
N TRP A 379 0.16 -7.83 19.18
CA TRP A 379 0.76 -7.83 17.85
C TRP A 379 0.32 -9.04 17.02
N LEU A 380 0.32 -10.23 17.62
CA LEU A 380 -0.13 -11.45 16.95
C LEU A 380 -1.63 -11.38 16.59
N SER A 381 -2.45 -10.83 17.47
CA SER A 381 -3.88 -10.57 17.22
C SER A 381 -4.08 -9.60 16.06
N PHE A 382 -3.36 -8.48 16.06
CA PHE A 382 -3.37 -7.52 14.95
C PHE A 382 -2.94 -8.19 13.63
N LYS A 383 -1.86 -8.97 13.65
CA LYS A 383 -1.36 -9.71 12.47
C LYS A 383 -2.35 -10.74 11.95
N ALA A 384 -3.08 -11.40 12.84
CA ALA A 384 -4.17 -12.29 12.45
C ALA A 384 -5.33 -11.50 11.83
N ALA A 385 -5.72 -10.38 12.43
CA ALA A 385 -6.83 -9.56 11.97
C ALA A 385 -6.62 -8.96 10.57
N ILE A 386 -5.37 -8.60 10.20
CA ILE A 386 -5.06 -8.04 8.87
C ILE A 386 -4.92 -9.10 7.77
N ARG A 387 -4.83 -10.38 8.12
CA ARG A 387 -4.83 -11.49 7.14
C ARG A 387 -6.28 -11.81 6.79
N ASP A 388 -6.65 -11.71 5.52
CA ASP A 388 -8.00 -12.10 5.09
C ASP A 388 -8.20 -13.61 5.23
N GLU A 389 -9.39 -14.05 5.65
CA GLU A 389 -9.76 -15.48 5.73
C GLU A 389 -9.60 -16.20 4.38
N LYS A 390 -9.67 -15.44 3.27
CA LYS A 390 -9.48 -15.91 1.89
C LYS A 390 -8.02 -16.02 1.43
N GLN A 391 -7.05 -15.72 2.30
CA GLN A 391 -5.64 -16.10 2.10
C GLN A 391 -5.33 -17.49 2.67
N THR A 392 -6.34 -18.34 2.82
CA THR A 392 -6.16 -19.79 2.84
C THR A 392 -6.16 -20.34 1.40
N ALA A 393 -4.93 -20.66 0.95
CA ALA A 393 -4.55 -21.57 -0.15
C ALA A 393 -3.87 -20.94 -1.38
N LYS A 394 -2.54 -20.83 -1.29
CA LYS A 394 -1.71 -21.85 -1.97
C LYS A 394 -1.29 -22.82 -0.87
N PRO A 395 -1.36 -24.16 -1.01
CA PRO A 395 -0.62 -25.01 -0.12
C PRO A 395 0.85 -24.70 -0.39
N ALA A 396 1.43 -23.79 0.39
CA ALA A 396 2.83 -23.96 0.73
C ALA A 396 2.88 -25.33 1.40
N SER A 397 3.68 -26.24 0.85
CA SER A 397 4.11 -27.44 1.58
C SER A 397 4.31 -27.06 3.05
N PRO A 398 3.83 -27.86 4.03
CA PRO A 398 3.81 -27.48 5.43
C PRO A 398 5.14 -26.80 5.75
N ALA A 399 5.07 -25.51 6.09
CA ALA A 399 6.26 -24.72 6.36
C ALA A 399 6.99 -25.46 7.48
N LYS A 400 8.17 -25.99 7.17
CA LYS A 400 8.98 -26.76 8.12
C LYS A 400 9.09 -25.96 9.41
N VAL A 401 8.52 -26.46 10.49
CA VAL A 401 8.58 -25.81 11.80
C VAL A 401 9.72 -26.44 12.57
N TYR A 402 10.69 -25.63 12.96
CA TYR A 402 11.81 -26.05 13.80
C TYR A 402 11.49 -25.73 15.25
N ARG A 403 11.10 -26.75 16.03
CA ARG A 403 10.84 -26.60 17.46
C ARG A 403 12.06 -27.01 18.26
N VAL A 404 12.39 -26.24 19.29
CA VAL A 404 13.52 -26.55 20.17
C VAL A 404 12.99 -27.29 21.39
N ARG A 405 13.11 -28.62 21.39
CA ARG A 405 12.66 -29.49 22.49
C ARG A 405 13.75 -29.60 23.56
N VAL A 406 13.37 -29.38 24.82
CA VAL A 406 14.28 -29.39 25.99
C VAL A 406 14.05 -30.58 26.92
N GLY A 407 13.01 -31.38 26.68
CA GLY A 407 12.81 -32.64 27.39
C GLY A 407 11.44 -33.26 27.15
N ILE A 408 11.29 -34.52 27.57
CA ILE A 408 10.05 -35.29 27.52
C ILE A 408 9.81 -35.85 28.93
N PHE A 409 8.61 -35.65 29.49
CA PHE A 409 8.30 -36.01 30.86
C PHE A 409 6.96 -36.75 30.97
N ARG A 410 6.92 -37.82 31.78
CA ARG A 410 5.66 -38.52 32.10
C ARG A 410 4.97 -37.97 33.36
N THR A 411 5.63 -37.07 34.08
CA THR A 411 5.15 -36.52 35.35
C THR A 411 5.21 -35.00 35.34
N GLN A 412 4.06 -34.37 35.61
CA GLN A 412 3.89 -32.91 35.53
C GLN A 412 4.82 -32.14 36.48
N LYS A 413 5.04 -32.66 37.70
CA LYS A 413 5.95 -32.06 38.70
C LYS A 413 7.40 -31.87 38.19
N TYR A 414 7.94 -32.82 37.43
CA TYR A 414 9.32 -32.71 36.92
C TYR A 414 9.40 -31.79 35.69
N MET A 415 8.35 -31.79 34.88
CA MET A 415 8.16 -30.89 33.76
C MET A 415 8.16 -29.42 34.24
N GLU A 416 7.32 -29.09 35.22
CA GLU A 416 7.22 -27.74 35.80
C GLU A 416 8.53 -27.27 36.45
N ARG A 417 9.27 -28.17 37.10
CA ARG A 417 10.61 -27.86 37.65
C ARG A 417 11.60 -27.47 36.57
N LEU A 418 11.63 -28.17 35.43
CA LEU A 418 12.52 -27.81 34.32
C LEU A 418 12.10 -26.48 33.69
N GLN A 419 10.80 -26.24 33.49
CA GLN A 419 10.30 -24.96 32.97
C GLN A 419 10.68 -23.79 33.89
N ALA A 420 10.54 -23.95 35.20
CA ALA A 420 10.95 -22.95 36.18
C ALA A 420 12.46 -22.71 36.17
N ALA A 421 13.28 -23.76 36.03
CA ALA A 421 14.73 -23.65 35.93
C ALA A 421 15.17 -22.92 34.65
N ILE A 422 14.59 -23.26 33.51
CA ILE A 422 14.85 -22.59 32.22
C ILE A 422 14.46 -21.11 32.32
N LYS A 423 13.24 -20.81 32.79
CA LYS A 423 12.78 -19.43 32.98
C LYS A 423 13.71 -18.64 33.92
N LYS A 424 14.15 -19.24 35.03
CA LYS A 424 15.05 -18.61 36.00
C LYS A 424 16.44 -18.33 35.44
N LYS A 425 17.04 -19.27 34.70
CA LYS A 425 18.42 -19.15 34.21
C LYS A 425 18.54 -18.39 32.89
N THR A 426 17.52 -18.46 32.04
CA THR A 426 17.59 -17.95 30.66
C THR A 426 16.57 -16.85 30.38
N GLY A 427 15.57 -16.66 31.24
CA GLY A 427 14.43 -15.78 30.98
C GLY A 427 13.46 -16.32 29.91
N LEU A 428 13.75 -17.47 29.31
CA LEU A 428 12.99 -17.98 28.18
C LEU A 428 11.67 -18.63 28.62
N ALA A 429 10.60 -18.30 27.90
CA ALA A 429 9.33 -19.00 28.02
C ALA A 429 9.43 -20.41 27.43
N THR A 430 8.64 -21.33 28.00
CA THR A 430 8.48 -22.70 27.51
C THR A 430 7.00 -23.01 27.34
N PHE A 431 6.69 -23.96 26.47
CA PHE A 431 5.35 -24.51 26.30
C PHE A 431 5.41 -26.02 26.23
N THR A 432 4.28 -26.67 26.51
CA THR A 432 4.19 -28.12 26.63
C THR A 432 3.18 -28.67 25.65
N GLU A 433 3.51 -29.78 24.98
CA GLU A 433 2.55 -30.55 24.18
C GLU A 433 2.50 -31.99 24.68
N LYS A 434 1.32 -32.58 24.70
CA LYS A 434 1.12 -33.98 25.07
C LYS A 434 1.19 -34.84 23.82
N GLU A 435 2.11 -35.79 23.82
CA GLU A 435 2.29 -36.77 22.74
C GLU A 435 2.20 -38.19 23.32
N SER A 436 2.20 -39.19 22.44
CA SER A 436 2.00 -40.60 22.81
C SER A 436 3.02 -41.13 23.84
N ASP A 437 4.23 -40.56 23.85
CA ASP A 437 5.37 -40.96 24.68
C ASP A 437 5.58 -40.09 25.93
N GLY A 438 4.84 -38.98 26.06
CA GLY A 438 4.88 -38.10 27.24
C GLY A 438 4.53 -36.64 26.94
N MET A 439 4.81 -35.77 27.91
CA MET A 439 4.71 -34.31 27.76
C MET A 439 6.04 -33.76 27.26
N HIS A 440 6.05 -33.23 26.04
CA HIS A 440 7.21 -32.62 25.41
C HIS A 440 7.26 -31.15 25.79
N ILE A 441 8.41 -30.70 26.26
CA ILE A 441 8.64 -29.28 26.58
C ILE A 441 9.44 -28.67 25.45
N TYR A 442 8.94 -27.56 24.92
CA TYR A 442 9.59 -26.79 23.88
C TYR A 442 9.93 -25.39 24.39
N CYS A 443 11.09 -24.90 23.96
CA CYS A 443 11.59 -23.56 24.26
C CYS A 443 11.72 -22.77 22.94
N GLY A 444 10.60 -22.61 22.24
CA GLY A 444 10.52 -21.87 20.98
C GLY A 444 10.14 -22.75 19.79
N SER A 445 9.51 -22.11 18.81
CA SER A 445 9.04 -22.69 17.55
C SER A 445 9.35 -21.68 16.45
N PHE A 446 10.11 -22.08 15.43
CA PHE A 446 10.69 -21.16 14.46
C PHE A 446 10.40 -21.61 13.03
N SER A 447 10.18 -20.65 12.13
CA SER A 447 10.07 -20.91 10.69
C SER A 447 11.43 -21.08 10.00
N GLU A 448 12.52 -20.67 10.67
CA GLU A 448 13.89 -20.73 10.16
C GLU A 448 14.77 -21.57 11.11
N LYS A 449 15.50 -22.55 10.54
CA LYS A 449 16.36 -23.46 11.32
C LYS A 449 17.44 -22.71 12.10
N ALA A 450 18.02 -21.66 11.51
CA ALA A 450 19.06 -20.85 12.13
C ALA A 450 18.59 -20.20 13.46
N ASN A 451 17.31 -19.81 13.57
CA ASN A 451 16.77 -19.25 14.81
C ASN A 451 16.61 -20.34 15.89
N ALA A 452 16.27 -21.56 15.49
CA ALA A 452 16.24 -22.72 16.38
C ALA A 452 17.64 -23.13 16.84
N GLU A 453 18.65 -23.02 15.97
CA GLU A 453 20.06 -23.27 16.30
C GLU A 453 20.60 -22.25 17.31
N GLN A 454 20.30 -20.96 17.12
CA GLN A 454 20.63 -19.92 18.10
C GLN A 454 19.96 -20.19 19.46
N ARG A 455 18.70 -20.62 19.44
CA ARG A 455 17.96 -20.98 20.66
C ARG A 455 18.58 -22.18 21.38
N ILE A 456 19.07 -23.18 20.64
CA ILE A 456 19.84 -24.29 21.22
C ILE A 456 21.12 -23.76 21.88
N GLN A 457 21.83 -22.85 21.23
CA GLN A 457 23.09 -22.35 21.79
C GLN A 457 22.86 -21.66 23.14
N ILE A 458 21.83 -20.81 23.25
CA ILE A 458 21.45 -20.14 24.52
C ILE A 458 21.15 -21.17 25.63
N LEU A 459 20.44 -22.25 25.29
CA LEU A 459 20.10 -23.30 26.24
C LEU A 459 21.35 -24.07 26.69
N LYS A 460 22.24 -24.42 25.74
CA LYS A 460 23.51 -25.11 26.03
C LYS A 460 24.44 -24.27 26.91
N ASP A 461 24.60 -22.98 26.58
CA ASP A 461 25.41 -22.03 27.36
C ASP A 461 24.87 -21.87 28.80
N SER A 462 23.58 -22.14 29.00
CA SER A 462 22.90 -22.10 30.29
C SER A 462 22.83 -23.46 31.01
N GLY A 463 23.46 -24.50 30.44
CA GLY A 463 23.54 -25.84 30.98
C GLY A 463 22.31 -26.71 30.76
N PHE A 464 21.54 -26.46 29.70
CA PHE A 464 20.38 -27.27 29.30
C PHE A 464 20.61 -27.93 27.95
N ASP A 465 20.32 -29.23 27.87
CA ASP A 465 20.29 -29.95 26.60
C ASP A 465 19.01 -29.65 25.83
N ALA A 466 19.14 -29.51 24.51
CA ALA A 466 18.03 -29.23 23.62
C ALA A 466 18.28 -29.79 22.22
N VAL A 467 17.20 -30.15 21.52
CA VAL A 467 17.25 -30.69 20.15
C VAL A 467 16.24 -29.98 19.25
N ILE A 468 16.58 -29.80 17.97
CA ILE A 468 15.65 -29.30 16.97
C ILE A 468 14.81 -30.48 16.49
N VAL A 469 13.49 -30.32 16.58
CA VAL A 469 12.51 -31.23 16.00
C VAL A 469 11.89 -30.50 14.81
N GLU A 470 12.09 -31.04 13.62
CA GLU A 470 11.42 -30.59 12.40
C GLU A 470 9.99 -31.17 12.37
N ARG A 471 9.00 -30.31 12.16
CA ARG A 471 7.57 -30.65 12.12
C ARG A 471 6.93 -30.16 10.83
#